data_AF-A0A540MIT8-F1
#
_entry.id   AF-A0A540MIT8-F1
#
_cell.length_a   1.000
_cell.length_b   1.000
_cell.length_c   1.000
_cell.angle_alpha   90.00
_cell.angle_beta   90.00
_cell.angle_gamma   90.00
#
_symmetry.space_group_name_H-M   'P 1'
#
loop_
_entity.id
_entity.type
_entity.pdbx_description
1 polymer ?
#
loop_
_entity_poly.entity_id
_entity_poly.type
_entity_poly.pdbx_seq_one_letter_code
_entity_poly.pdbx_strand_id
1 'polypeptide(L)'
;MGNFILQPQFSQLTLIRSYSMPFMVCFVLAMAFVVAQAQQMQSNISHGSSLTPTTNSSWLSRSGVYAFGFYKQGNGYAVGIFLAGIPQTTVVWTANRDVLALLGYTFKTQTNE
;
A
#
# COMPACT_ATOMS: atom_id res chain seq x y z
N MET A 1 72.74 -5.23 11.70
CA MET A 1 71.79 -5.53 10.61
C MET A 1 70.51 -6.04 11.26
N GLY A 2 69.45 -5.22 11.32
CA GLY A 2 68.19 -5.58 11.97
C GLY A 2 67.16 -6.02 10.93
N ASN A 3 66.58 -7.21 11.11
CA ASN A 3 65.57 -7.76 10.20
C ASN A 3 64.19 -7.15 10.50
N PHE A 4 63.59 -6.53 9.48
CA PHE A 4 62.20 -6.07 9.52
C PHE A 4 61.28 -7.23 9.12
N ILE A 5 60.46 -7.72 10.05
CA ILE A 5 59.41 -8.70 9.77
C ILE A 5 58.13 -7.93 9.44
N LEU A 6 57.65 -8.04 8.20
CA LEU A 6 56.35 -7.52 7.80
C LEU A 6 55.25 -8.45 8.30
N GLN A 7 54.39 -7.97 9.21
CA GLN A 7 53.18 -8.68 9.62
C GLN A 7 52.14 -8.67 8.48
N PRO A 8 51.45 -9.80 8.20
CA PRO A 8 50.45 -9.87 7.13
C PRO A 8 49.17 -9.12 7.53
N GLN A 9 48.72 -8.16 6.71
CA GLN A 9 47.48 -7.37 6.89
C GLN A 9 46.16 -8.15 6.65
N PHE A 10 46.20 -9.49 6.61
CA PHE A 10 45.08 -10.33 6.13
C PHE A 10 43.84 -10.35 7.05
N SER A 11 43.92 -9.89 8.30
CA SER A 11 42.83 -10.02 9.27
C SER A 11 41.66 -9.04 9.08
N GLN A 12 41.93 -7.83 8.58
CA GLN A 12 40.91 -6.77 8.45
C GLN A 12 39.93 -7.01 7.28
N LEU A 13 40.44 -7.53 6.15
CA LEU A 13 39.63 -7.78 4.96
C LEU A 13 38.60 -8.92 5.17
N THR A 14 38.96 -9.89 6.00
CA THR A 14 38.13 -11.07 6.30
C THR A 14 36.95 -10.70 7.22
N LEU A 15 37.19 -9.80 8.18
CA LEU A 15 36.18 -9.30 9.10
C LEU A 15 35.11 -8.46 8.39
N ILE A 16 35.52 -7.53 7.51
CA ILE A 16 34.61 -6.67 6.74
C ILE A 16 33.73 -7.51 5.79
N ARG A 17 34.31 -8.53 5.15
CA ARG A 17 33.55 -9.50 4.35
C ARG A 17 32.52 -10.28 5.17
N SER A 18 32.82 -10.56 6.44
CA SER A 18 31.90 -11.31 7.33
C SER A 18 30.71 -10.46 7.81
N TYR A 19 30.90 -9.15 8.08
CA TYR A 19 29.80 -8.25 8.46
C TYR A 19 28.94 -7.76 7.28
N SER A 20 29.52 -7.67 6.08
CA SER A 20 28.80 -7.23 4.87
C SER A 20 27.72 -8.22 4.42
N MET A 21 27.90 -9.51 4.66
CA MET A 21 26.98 -10.57 4.23
C MET A 21 25.64 -10.55 4.99
N PRO A 22 25.58 -10.54 6.33
CA PRO A 22 24.31 -10.47 7.05
C PRO A 22 23.58 -9.15 6.77
N PHE A 23 24.29 -8.03 6.57
CA PHE A 23 23.66 -6.76 6.19
C PHE A 23 22.98 -6.84 4.82
N MET A 24 23.66 -7.41 3.82
CA MET A 24 23.09 -7.60 2.49
C MET A 24 21.90 -8.57 2.52
N VAL A 25 21.98 -9.65 3.31
CA VAL A 25 20.87 -10.59 3.51
C VAL A 25 19.68 -9.91 4.19
N CYS A 26 19.90 -9.14 5.27
CA CYS A 26 18.86 -8.37 5.93
C CYS A 26 18.22 -7.34 4.99
N PHE A 27 19.01 -6.66 4.17
CA PHE A 27 18.51 -5.71 3.18
C PHE A 27 17.64 -6.40 2.12
N VAL A 28 18.08 -7.55 1.59
CA VAL A 28 17.29 -8.35 0.64
C VAL A 28 16.00 -8.86 1.27
N LEU A 29 16.04 -9.32 2.53
CA LEU A 29 14.85 -9.76 3.27
C LEU A 29 13.88 -8.59 3.53
N ALA A 30 14.38 -7.42 3.88
CA ALA A 30 13.57 -6.22 4.07
C ALA A 30 12.88 -5.80 2.76
N MET A 31 13.61 -5.80 1.64
CA MET A 31 13.03 -5.50 0.32
C MET A 31 12.02 -6.55 -0.12
N ALA A 32 12.30 -7.84 0.11
CA ALA A 32 11.36 -8.92 -0.17
C ALA A 32 10.06 -8.77 0.64
N PHE A 33 10.14 -8.34 1.91
CA PHE A 33 8.97 -8.07 2.74
C PHE A 33 8.13 -6.91 2.21
N VAL A 34 8.77 -5.79 1.81
CA VAL A 34 8.09 -4.63 1.21
C VAL A 34 7.37 -5.01 -0.10
N VAL A 35 8.03 -5.79 -0.96
CA VAL A 35 7.44 -6.26 -2.23
C VAL A 35 6.28 -7.22 -1.96
N ALA A 36 6.41 -8.14 -1.00
CA ALA A 36 5.34 -9.05 -0.62
C ALA A 36 4.10 -8.30 -0.10
N GLN A 37 4.27 -7.25 0.70
CA GLN A 37 3.17 -6.40 1.16
C GLN A 37 2.50 -5.64 0.01
N ALA A 38 3.28 -5.15 -0.97
CA ALA A 38 2.73 -4.50 -2.17
C ALA A 38 1.92 -5.47 -3.04
N GLN A 39 2.29 -6.75 -3.08
CA GLN A 39 1.55 -7.79 -3.82
C GLN A 39 0.25 -8.23 -3.13
N GLN A 40 0.12 -8.11 -1.80
CA GLN A 40 -1.12 -8.40 -1.08
C GLN A 40 -2.26 -7.39 -1.38
N MET A 41 -1.95 -6.30 -2.09
CA MET A 41 -2.91 -5.29 -2.52
C MET A 41 -3.71 -5.79 -3.73
N GLN A 42 -4.50 -6.85 -3.50
CA GLN A 42 -5.37 -7.46 -4.50
C GLN A 42 -6.41 -6.44 -4.95
N SER A 43 -6.18 -5.74 -6.06
CA SER A 43 -7.14 -4.78 -6.62
C SER A 43 -8.19 -5.44 -7.51
N ASN A 44 -8.30 -6.78 -7.49
CA ASN A 44 -9.19 -7.51 -8.39
C ASN A 44 -10.56 -7.67 -7.73
N ILE A 45 -11.51 -6.86 -8.18
CA ILE A 45 -12.88 -6.86 -7.67
C ILE A 45 -13.65 -7.92 -8.45
N SER A 46 -14.09 -8.98 -7.76
CA SER A 46 -14.90 -10.03 -8.39
C SER A 46 -16.34 -9.55 -8.61
N HIS A 47 -17.02 -10.14 -9.58
CA HIS A 47 -18.44 -9.90 -9.82
C HIS A 47 -19.27 -10.18 -8.55
N GLY A 48 -20.27 -9.32 -8.30
CA GLY A 48 -21.11 -9.41 -7.10
C GLY A 48 -20.48 -8.82 -5.84
N SER A 49 -19.25 -8.31 -5.90
CA SER A 49 -18.66 -7.53 -4.81
C SER A 49 -19.46 -6.25 -4.56
N SER A 50 -19.63 -5.87 -3.29
CA SER A 50 -20.30 -4.65 -2.89
C SER A 50 -19.55 -3.95 -1.77
N LEU A 51 -19.73 -2.63 -1.68
CA LEU A 51 -19.21 -1.80 -0.61
C LEU A 51 -20.36 -1.33 0.28
N THR A 52 -20.10 -1.21 1.58
CA THR A 52 -21.02 -0.60 2.54
C THR A 52 -20.30 0.47 3.35
N PRO A 53 -20.96 1.58 3.73
CA PRO A 53 -20.29 2.68 4.41
C PRO A 53 -19.62 2.30 5.74
N THR A 54 -20.10 1.25 6.39
CA THR A 54 -19.71 0.87 7.76
C THR A 54 -18.77 -0.34 7.85
N THR A 55 -18.72 -1.21 6.85
CA THR A 55 -18.02 -2.50 6.97
C THR A 55 -16.89 -2.63 5.96
N ASN A 56 -17.18 -2.43 4.68
CA ASN A 56 -16.19 -2.46 3.62
C ASN A 56 -16.43 -1.26 2.73
N SER A 57 -15.89 -0.11 3.15
CA SER A 57 -16.28 1.19 2.61
C SER A 57 -15.55 1.54 1.33
N SER A 58 -14.38 0.95 1.07
CA SER A 58 -13.56 1.35 -0.09
C SER A 58 -12.73 0.22 -0.68
N TRP A 59 -12.56 0.27 -2.00
CA TRP A 59 -11.54 -0.47 -2.72
C TRP A 59 -10.30 0.38 -2.94
N LEU A 60 -9.17 -0.16 -2.56
CA LEU A 60 -7.89 0.51 -2.67
C LEU A 60 -7.26 0.18 -4.03
N SER A 61 -6.74 1.21 -4.71
CA SER A 61 -6.00 1.02 -5.96
C SER A 61 -4.72 0.22 -5.71
N ARG A 62 -4.23 -0.45 -6.76
CA ARG A 62 -2.99 -1.24 -6.72
C ARG A 62 -1.75 -0.41 -6.31
N SER A 63 -1.80 0.90 -6.50
CA SER A 63 -0.74 1.83 -6.08
C SER A 63 -0.77 2.17 -4.59
N GLY A 64 -1.89 1.90 -3.91
CA GLY A 64 -2.14 2.36 -2.54
C GLY A 64 -2.38 3.85 -2.37
N VAL A 65 -2.28 4.66 -3.43
CA VAL A 65 -2.42 6.12 -3.36
C VAL A 65 -3.88 6.55 -3.42
N TYR A 66 -4.70 5.87 -4.22
CA TYR A 66 -6.11 6.20 -4.40
C TYR A 66 -7.02 5.09 -3.90
N ALA A 67 -8.18 5.46 -3.36
CA ALA A 67 -9.28 4.56 -3.03
C ALA A 67 -10.59 5.04 -3.65
N PHE A 68 -11.42 4.10 -4.08
CA PHE A 68 -12.79 4.34 -4.51
C PHE A 68 -13.75 3.78 -3.47
N GLY A 69 -14.75 4.56 -3.06
CA GLY A 69 -15.77 4.07 -2.15
C GLY A 69 -16.50 5.15 -1.39
N PHE A 70 -17.09 4.76 -0.27
CA PHE A 70 -17.81 5.64 0.65
C PHE A 70 -16.83 6.44 1.52
N TYR A 71 -17.04 7.74 1.58
CA TYR A 71 -16.39 8.63 2.53
C TYR A 71 -17.42 9.47 3.27
N LYS A 72 -17.07 9.91 4.48
CA LYS A 72 -17.98 10.71 5.32
C LYS A 72 -18.09 12.13 4.76
N GLN A 73 -19.31 12.60 4.56
CA GLN A 73 -19.58 13.97 4.14
C GLN A 73 -20.69 14.55 5.02
N GLY A 74 -20.32 15.47 5.92
CA GLY A 74 -21.22 16.00 6.94
C GLY A 74 -21.79 14.90 7.83
N ASN A 75 -23.13 14.79 7.86
CA ASN A 75 -23.85 13.78 8.63
C ASN A 75 -24.10 12.47 7.87
N GLY A 76 -23.71 12.40 6.59
CA GLY A 76 -23.95 11.24 5.72
C GLY A 76 -22.67 10.68 5.09
N TYR A 77 -22.88 9.86 4.05
CA TYR A 77 -21.81 9.30 3.24
C TYR A 77 -22.05 9.66 1.78
N ALA A 78 -20.96 9.96 1.08
CA ALA A 78 -20.94 10.11 -0.36
C ALA A 78 -19.98 9.08 -0.96
N VAL A 79 -20.08 8.86 -2.27
CA VAL A 79 -19.20 7.96 -3.01
C VAL A 79 -18.25 8.78 -3.86
N GLY A 80 -16.98 8.40 -3.85
CA GLY A 80 -15.98 9.12 -4.61
C GLY A 80 -14.65 8.39 -4.72
N ILE A 81 -13.71 9.07 -5.36
CA ILE A 81 -12.31 8.70 -5.43
C ILE A 81 -11.54 9.68 -4.55
N PHE A 82 -10.72 9.16 -3.64
CA PHE A 82 -9.97 9.96 -2.68
C PHE A 82 -8.56 9.40 -2.47
N LEU A 83 -7.66 10.24 -1.95
CA LEU A 83 -6.32 9.79 -1.56
C LEU A 83 -6.39 8.92 -0.31
N ALA A 84 -5.81 7.72 -0.39
CA ALA A 84 -5.70 6.78 0.70
C ALA A 84 -4.46 7.05 1.55
N GLY A 85 -4.56 6.79 2.86
CA GLY A 85 -3.43 6.95 3.80
C GLY A 85 -3.22 8.37 4.35
N ILE A 86 -4.07 9.34 3.99
CA ILE A 86 -4.04 10.69 4.56
C ILE A 86 -5.26 10.86 5.50
N PRO A 87 -5.07 11.32 6.76
CA PRO A 87 -6.17 11.48 7.71
C PRO A 87 -7.21 12.52 7.28
N GLN A 88 -6.82 13.48 6.42
CA GLN A 88 -7.75 14.36 5.74
C GLN A 88 -8.08 13.77 4.37
N THR A 89 -9.31 13.28 4.22
CA THR A 89 -9.81 12.66 2.99
C THR A 89 -9.83 13.68 1.87
N THR A 90 -8.79 13.65 1.03
CA THR A 90 -8.73 14.52 -0.15
C THR A 90 -9.50 13.86 -1.28
N VAL A 91 -10.70 14.36 -1.54
CA VAL A 91 -11.58 13.83 -2.57
C VAL A 91 -11.19 14.43 -3.91
N VAL A 92 -10.79 13.56 -4.84
CA VAL A 92 -10.41 13.93 -6.21
C VAL A 92 -11.64 13.96 -7.11
N TRP A 93 -12.64 13.14 -6.81
CA TRP A 93 -13.90 13.09 -7.54
C TRP A 93 -15.03 12.56 -6.65
N THR A 94 -16.22 13.12 -6.78
CA THR A 94 -17.43 12.67 -6.08
C THR A 94 -18.47 12.27 -7.12
N ALA A 95 -19.08 11.11 -6.92
CA ALA A 95 -20.22 10.66 -7.70
C ALA A 95 -21.44 11.52 -7.39
N ASN A 96 -22.23 11.82 -8.43
CA ASN A 96 -23.55 12.43 -8.30
C ASN A 96 -23.56 13.76 -7.51
N ARG A 97 -22.76 14.72 -7.98
CA ARG A 97 -22.60 16.05 -7.35
C ARG A 97 -23.90 16.87 -7.28
N ASP A 98 -24.90 16.50 -8.06
CA ASP A 98 -26.15 17.25 -8.23
C ASP A 98 -27.34 16.62 -7.48
N VAL A 99 -27.17 15.43 -6.87
CA VAL A 99 -28.24 14.74 -6.14
C VAL A 99 -27.90 14.69 -4.67
N LEU A 100 -28.69 15.43 -3.90
CA LEU A 100 -28.72 15.39 -2.45
C LEU A 100 -28.86 13.94 -1.97
N ALA A 101 -27.92 13.52 -1.14
CA ALA A 101 -27.86 12.18 -0.55
C ALA A 101 -29.14 11.91 0.27
N LEU A 102 -30.15 11.32 -0.36
CA LEU A 102 -31.35 10.85 0.31
C LEU A 102 -31.44 9.33 0.16
N LEU A 103 -31.10 8.66 1.26
CA LEU A 103 -31.49 7.30 1.66
C LEU A 103 -31.21 6.14 0.67
N GLY A 104 -30.16 5.36 0.97
CA GLY A 104 -30.08 3.95 0.58
C GLY A 104 -29.52 3.67 -0.82
N TYR A 105 -28.22 3.93 -1.05
CA TYR A 105 -27.55 3.54 -2.29
C TYR A 105 -26.67 2.31 -2.08
N THR A 106 -27.11 1.17 -2.63
CA THR A 106 -26.31 -0.06 -2.76
C THR A 106 -25.78 -0.12 -4.18
N PHE A 107 -24.46 -0.08 -4.36
CA PHE A 107 -23.83 -0.27 -5.67
C PHE A 107 -23.69 -1.76 -5.95
N LYS A 108 -24.25 -2.21 -7.07
CA LYS A 108 -24.05 -3.55 -7.62
C LYS A 108 -23.55 -3.43 -9.05
N THR A 109 -22.66 -4.32 -9.44
CA THR A 109 -22.29 -4.49 -10.85
C THR A 109 -23.48 -5.13 -11.58
N GLN A 110 -24.09 -4.43 -12.55
CA GLN A 110 -25.19 -4.96 -13.36
C GLN A 110 -24.70 -5.25 -14.78
N THR A 111 -25.02 -6.44 -15.29
CA THR A 111 -24.81 -6.82 -16.70
C THR A 111 -26.09 -6.52 -17.48
N ASN A 112 -25.95 -6.03 -18.71
CA ASN A 112 -27.02 -6.05 -19.70
C ASN A 112 -26.92 -7.39 -20.43
N GLU A 113 -27.85 -8.30 -20.13
CA GLU A 113 -28.15 -9.46 -20.99
C GLU A 113 -29.18 -9.05 -22.05
#